data_AF-A0A1H3JUX3-F1
#
_entry.id   AF-A0A1H3JUX3-F1
#
_cell.length_a   1.000
_cell.length_b   1.000
_cell.length_c   1.000
_cell.angle_alpha   90.00
_cell.angle_beta   90.00
_cell.angle_gamma   90.00
#
_symmetry.space_group_name_H-M   'P 1'
#
loop_
_entity.id
_entity.type
_entity.pdbx_description
1 polymer ?
#
loop_
_entity_poly.entity_id
_entity_poly.type
_entity_poly.pdbx_seq_one_letter_code
_entity_poly.pdbx_strand_id
1 'polypeptide(L)'
;MSALLYKPLSLVVSGLGGVLASMAFKQIWKRVSGDEEAPSATDRDFGWGQVIIAAAAQGAIFGAVKAATDRAGAVGYKKATGDWPTKD
;
A
#
# COMPACT_ATOMS: atom_id res chain seq x y z
N MET A 1 -4.04 -32.68 8.51
CA MET A 1 -2.68 -32.08 8.41
C MET A 1 -2.62 -31.05 7.27
N SER A 2 -3.44 -29.99 7.30
CA SER A 2 -3.52 -28.99 6.20
C SER A 2 -3.29 -27.54 6.67
N ALA A 3 -3.26 -27.30 7.99
CA ALA A 3 -3.01 -25.99 8.58
C ALA A 3 -1.52 -25.58 8.62
N LEU A 4 -0.60 -26.53 8.42
CA LEU A 4 0.86 -26.31 8.50
C LEU A 4 1.47 -25.79 7.19
N LEU A 5 0.82 -26.03 6.04
CA LEU A 5 1.26 -25.51 4.73
C LEU A 5 0.67 -24.13 4.40
N TYR A 6 -0.48 -23.80 4.98
CA TYR A 6 -1.11 -22.51 4.74
C TYR A 6 -0.34 -21.34 5.38
N LYS A 7 0.24 -21.55 6.56
CA LYS A 7 1.06 -20.54 7.26
C LYS A 7 2.29 -20.10 6.46
N PRO A 8 3.20 -20.98 6.01
CA PRO A 8 4.37 -20.57 5.23
C PRO A 8 3.99 -20.00 3.85
N LEU A 9 2.96 -20.56 3.18
CA LEU A 9 2.50 -20.01 1.91
C LEU A 9 1.91 -18.61 2.06
N SER A 10 1.11 -18.39 3.11
CA SER A 10 0.57 -17.06 3.43
C SER A 10 1.67 -16.06 3.76
N LEU A 11 2.77 -16.48 4.40
CA LEU A 11 3.93 -15.62 4.66
C LEU A 11 4.70 -15.28 3.39
N VAL A 12 4.87 -16.22 2.46
CA VAL A 12 5.52 -15.97 1.17
C VAL A 12 4.68 -15.02 0.32
N VAL A 13 3.37 -15.26 0.22
CA VAL A 13 2.45 -14.39 -0.52
C VAL A 13 2.35 -13.01 0.12
N SER A 14 2.32 -12.92 1.45
CA SER A 14 2.33 -11.64 2.17
C SER A 14 3.66 -10.90 2.02
N GLY A 15 4.78 -11.62 2.01
CA GLY A 15 6.11 -11.05 1.78
C GLY A 15 6.27 -10.48 0.38
N LEU A 16 5.86 -11.23 -0.65
CA LEU A 16 5.85 -10.76 -2.04
C LEU A 16 4.89 -9.58 -2.23
N GLY A 17 3.71 -9.63 -1.60
CA GLY A 17 2.77 -8.52 -1.57
C GLY A 17 3.37 -7.27 -0.93
N GLY A 18 4.10 -7.42 0.18
CA GLY A 18 4.79 -6.33 0.86
C GLY A 18 5.87 -5.67 0.00
N VAL A 19 6.65 -6.47 -0.74
CA VAL A 19 7.68 -5.94 -1.66
C VAL A 19 7.05 -5.16 -2.80
N LEU A 20 6.03 -5.73 -3.46
CA LEU A 20 5.33 -5.06 -4.56
C LEU A 20 4.62 -3.78 -4.10
N ALA A 21 4.00 -3.79 -2.93
CA ALA A 21 3.38 -2.61 -2.34
C ALA A 21 4.43 -1.52 -2.04
N SER A 22 5.60 -1.91 -1.51
CA SER A 22 6.70 -0.98 -1.23
C SER A 22 7.26 -0.34 -2.51
N MET A 23 7.39 -1.12 -3.60
CA MET A 23 7.82 -0.60 -4.90
C MET A 23 6.80 0.37 -5.50
N ALA A 24 5.52 0.02 -5.47
CA ALA A 24 4.46 0.90 -5.97
C ALA A 24 4.40 2.22 -5.19
N PHE A 25 4.52 2.15 -3.86
CA PHE A 25 4.61 3.32 -2.99
C PHE A 25 5.80 4.22 -3.36
N LYS A 26 7.00 3.65 -3.49
CA LYS A 26 8.21 4.40 -3.89
C LYS A 26 8.04 5.11 -5.24
N GLN A 27 7.48 4.41 -6.23
CA GLN A 27 7.27 4.97 -7.57
C GLN A 27 6.32 6.18 -7.54
N ILE A 28 5.24 6.08 -6.75
CA ILE A 28 4.26 7.16 -6.60
C ILE A 28 4.86 8.32 -5.80
N TRP A 29 5.59 8.05 -4.72
CA TRP A 29 6.27 9.08 -3.92
C TRP A 29 7.24 9.86 -4.79
N LYS A 30 8.15 9.18 -5.49
CA LYS A 30 9.11 9.79 -6.42
C LYS A 30 8.43 10.69 -7.47
N ARG A 31 7.23 10.33 -7.92
CA ARG A 31 6.46 11.11 -8.90
C ARG A 31 5.86 12.39 -8.30
N VAL A 32 5.46 12.36 -7.03
CA VAL A 32 4.72 13.44 -6.37
C VAL A 32 5.63 14.39 -5.60
N SER A 33 6.61 13.88 -4.85
CA SER A 33 7.53 14.69 -4.04
C SER A 33 8.76 15.14 -4.82
N GLY A 34 9.15 14.42 -5.89
CA GLY A 34 10.42 14.63 -6.57
C GLY A 34 11.63 14.10 -5.80
N ASP A 35 11.44 13.62 -4.57
CA ASP A 35 12.46 13.04 -3.70
C ASP A 35 12.34 11.51 -3.64
N GLU A 36 13.48 10.83 -3.49
CA GLU A 36 13.53 9.36 -3.48
C GLU A 36 13.08 8.75 -2.15
N GLU A 37 13.08 9.53 -1.06
CA GLU A 37 12.71 9.09 0.29
C GLU A 37 11.68 10.03 0.95
N ALA A 38 10.71 9.42 1.64
CA ALA A 38 9.71 10.17 2.41
C ALA A 38 10.32 10.61 3.75
N PRO A 39 10.05 11.84 4.22
CA PRO A 39 10.48 12.28 5.55
C PRO A 39 9.96 11.32 6.62
N SER A 40 10.85 10.85 7.49
CA SER A 40 10.50 9.91 8.55
C SER A 40 9.76 10.62 9.69
N ALA A 41 8.62 10.07 10.12
CA ALA A 41 7.82 10.63 11.22
C ALA A 41 8.56 10.66 12.58
N THR A 42 9.70 9.97 12.70
CA THR A 42 10.54 9.90 13.91
C THR A 42 11.76 10.82 13.89
N ASP A 43 11.95 11.62 12.84
CA ASP A 43 13.11 12.50 12.78
C ASP A 43 13.00 13.65 13.79
N ARG A 44 13.99 13.69 14.67
CA ARG A 44 14.02 14.53 15.87
C ARG A 44 14.27 16.00 15.56
N ASP A 45 14.69 16.30 14.33
CA ASP A 45 15.03 17.63 13.84
C ASP A 45 13.82 18.38 13.24
N PHE A 46 12.65 17.72 13.11
CA PHE A 46 11.46 18.33 12.53
C PHE A 46 10.43 18.74 13.60
N GLY A 47 9.88 19.95 13.44
CA GLY A 47 8.82 20.46 14.31
C GLY A 47 7.47 19.76 14.06
N TRP A 48 6.56 19.86 15.03
CA TRP A 48 5.21 19.27 14.95
C TRP A 48 4.45 19.56 13.65
N GLY A 49 4.57 20.79 13.11
CA GLY A 49 3.92 21.16 11.84
C GLY A 49 4.47 20.39 10.64
N GLN A 50 5.79 20.18 10.58
CA GLN A 50 6.42 19.41 9.50
C GLN A 50 6.07 17.93 9.60
N VAL A 51 6.04 17.36 10.81
CA VAL A 51 5.62 15.97 11.04
C VAL A 51 4.17 15.74 10.61
N ILE A 52 3.25 16.65 10.94
CA ILE A 52 1.83 16.53 10.54
C ILE A 52 1.68 16.62 9.01
N ILE A 53 2.39 17.53 8.35
CA ILE A 53 2.34 17.65 6.88
C ILE A 53 2.90 16.38 6.21
N ALA A 54 4.03 15.85 6.72
CA ALA A 54 4.61 14.60 6.23
C ALA A 54 3.66 13.41 6.44
N ALA A 55 3.04 13.31 7.62
CA ALA A 55 2.05 12.27 7.92
C ALA A 55 0.80 12.39 7.03
N ALA A 56 0.34 13.60 6.76
CA ALA A 56 -0.78 13.84 5.83
C ALA A 56 -0.44 13.41 4.40
N ALA A 57 0.78 13.73 3.92
CA ALA A 57 1.26 13.27 2.62
C ALA A 57 1.39 11.75 2.55
N GLN A 58 1.92 11.12 3.60
CA GLN A 58 2.00 9.67 3.72
C GLN A 58 0.60 9.02 3.72
N GLY A 59 -0.36 9.60 4.44
CA GLY A 59 -1.75 9.16 4.46
C GLY A 59 -2.45 9.31 3.11
N ALA A 60 -2.22 10.41 2.40
CA ALA A 60 -2.76 10.64 1.06
C ALA A 60 -2.26 9.60 0.05
N ILE A 61 -0.96 9.27 0.11
CA ILE A 61 -0.37 8.29 -0.79
C ILE A 61 -0.81 6.88 -0.44
N PHE A 62 -0.87 6.53 0.84
CA PHE A 62 -1.45 5.26 1.27
C PHE A 62 -2.90 5.11 0.78
N GLY A 63 -3.71 6.16 0.93
CA GLY A 63 -5.09 6.20 0.44
C GLY A 63 -5.17 5.98 -1.07
N ALA A 64 -4.29 6.63 -1.84
CA ALA A 64 -4.23 6.47 -3.29
C ALA A 64 -3.86 5.03 -3.71
N VAL A 65 -2.83 4.45 -3.08
CA VAL A 65 -2.41 3.05 -3.34
C VAL A 65 -3.52 2.07 -2.98
N LYS A 66 -4.18 2.28 -1.83
CA LYS A 66 -5.31 1.45 -1.40
C LYS A 66 -6.45 1.53 -2.41
N ALA A 67 -6.86 2.72 -2.81
CA ALA A 67 -7.94 2.91 -3.78
C ALA A 67 -7.61 2.25 -5.13
N ALA A 68 -6.37 2.40 -5.61
CA ALA A 68 -5.92 1.76 -6.84
C ALA A 68 -5.94 0.22 -6.73
N THR A 69 -5.48 -0.32 -5.59
CA THR A 69 -5.46 -1.77 -5.33
C THR A 69 -6.88 -2.33 -5.20
N ASP A 70 -7.75 -1.66 -4.44
CA ASP A 70 -9.15 -2.04 -4.28
C ASP A 70 -9.87 -2.04 -5.64
N ARG A 71 -9.59 -1.03 -6.48
CA ARG A 71 -10.15 -0.97 -7.84
C ARG A 71 -9.61 -2.07 -8.74
N ALA A 72 -8.31 -2.34 -8.72
CA ALA A 72 -7.69 -3.41 -9.49
C ALA A 72 -8.23 -4.78 -9.06
N GLY A 73 -8.38 -5.00 -7.75
CA GLY A 73 -9.01 -6.18 -7.18
C GLY A 73 -10.46 -6.33 -7.62
N ALA A 74 -11.25 -5.25 -7.60
CA ALA A 74 -12.64 -5.28 -8.06
C ALA A 74 -12.77 -5.62 -9.56
N VAL A 75 -11.90 -5.05 -10.39
CA VAL A 75 -11.83 -5.36 -11.83
C VAL A 75 -11.39 -6.81 -12.06
N GLY A 76 -10.38 -7.28 -11.32
CA GLY A 76 -9.89 -8.66 -11.40
C GLY A 76 -10.96 -9.67 -10.99
N TYR A 77 -11.68 -9.39 -9.89
CA TYR A 77 -12.79 -10.20 -9.44
C TYR A 77 -13.89 -10.25 -10.49
N LYS A 78 -14.36 -9.10 -11.00
CA LYS A 78 -15.35 -9.04 -12.08
C LYS A 78 -14.92 -9.84 -13.30
N LYS A 79 -13.62 -9.80 -13.66
CA LYS A 79 -13.11 -10.56 -14.79
C LYS A 79 -13.08 -12.08 -14.54
N ALA A 80 -12.91 -12.50 -13.28
CA ALA A 80 -12.87 -13.91 -12.89
C ALA A 80 -14.26 -14.51 -12.66
N THR A 81 -15.18 -13.75 -12.06
CA THR A 81 -16.50 -14.23 -11.64
C THR A 81 -17.65 -13.71 -12.49
N GLY A 82 -17.44 -12.66 -13.29
CA GLY A 82 -18.47 -11.97 -14.06
C GLY A 82 -19.19 -10.86 -13.26
N ASP A 83 -19.21 -10.97 -11.94
CA ASP A 83 -19.95 -10.06 -11.05
C ASP A 83 -19.04 -9.02 -10.39
N TRP A 84 -19.59 -7.84 -10.14
CA TRP A 84 -18.85 -6.80 -9.42
C TRP A 84 -18.85 -7.06 -7.91
N PRO A 85 -17.71 -6.96 -7.21
CA PRO A 85 -17.68 -7.12 -5.77
C PRO A 85 -18.10 -5.81 -5.09
N THR A 86 -19.40 -5.54 -5.06
CA THR A 86 -19.97 -4.59 -4.09
C THR A 86 -20.19 -5.30 -2.76
N LYS A 87 -19.78 -4.67 -1.66
CA LYS A 87 -20.42 -4.93 -0.37
C LYS A 87 -21.69 -4.08 -0.36
N ASP A 88 -22.85 -4.71 -0.16
CA ASP A 88 -23.94 -4.04 0.53
C ASP A 88 -23.49 -3.67 1.96
#